data_AF-A0A6M3LXD4-F1
#
_entry.id   AF-A0A6M3LXD4-F1
#
_cell.length_a   1.000
_cell.length_b   1.000
_cell.length_c   1.000
_cell.angle_alpha   90.00
_cell.angle_beta   90.00
_cell.angle_gamma   90.00
#
_symmetry.space_group_name_H-M   'P 1'
#
loop_
_entity.id
_entity.type
_entity.pdbx_description
1 polymer ?
#
loop_
_entity_poly.entity_id
_entity_poly.type
_entity_poly.pdbx_seq_one_letter_code
_entity_poly.pdbx_strand_id
1 'polypeptide(L)' 'MAKKFYTSKTLWVNLIALVAIILQLATGKEAFNLEAQASLLAVINLVLRLVTKKPVGW' A
#
# COMPACT_ATOMS: atom_id res chain seq x y z
N MET A 1 21.39 7.29 -10.96
CA MET A 1 20.48 7.74 -9.87
C MET A 1 19.97 6.51 -9.13
N ALA A 2 20.17 6.45 -7.81
CA ALA A 2 19.63 5.38 -6.99
C ALA A 2 18.09 5.33 -7.07
N LYS A 3 17.51 4.12 -7.11
CA LYS A 3 16.05 3.93 -7.10
C LYS A 3 15.49 4.49 -5.80
N LYS A 4 14.62 5.51 -5.90
CA LYS A 4 13.94 6.11 -4.75
C LYS A 4 13.11 5.03 -4.05
N PHE A 5 13.45 4.66 -2.81
CA PHE A 5 12.81 3.55 -2.09
C PHE A 5 11.29 3.72 -1.95
N TYR A 6 10.82 4.96 -1.84
CA TYR A 6 9.39 5.32 -1.75
C TYR A 6 8.60 5.12 -3.05
N THR A 7 9.25 4.82 -4.18
CA THR A 7 8.53 4.46 -5.42
C THR A 7 8.26 2.97 -5.53
N SER A 8 8.65 2.17 -4.54
CA SER A 8 8.41 0.73 -4.51
C SER A 8 6.98 0.42 -4.05
N LYS A 9 6.18 -0.25 -4.89
CA LYS A 9 4.84 -0.74 -4.50
C LYS A 9 4.92 -1.65 -3.29
N THR A 10 5.92 -2.53 -3.25
CA THR A 10 6.15 -3.47 -2.13
C THR A 10 6.34 -2.74 -0.81
N LEU A 11 6.99 -1.57 -0.79
CA LEU A 11 7.18 -0.79 0.43
C LEU A 11 5.85 -0.29 0.98
N TRP A 12 4.98 0.24 0.12
CA TRP A 12 3.65 0.72 0.52
C TRP A 12 2.73 -0.41 0.97
N VAL A 13 2.71 -1.52 0.24
CA VAL A 13 1.90 -2.69 0.59
C VAL A 13 2.34 -3.26 1.95
N ASN A 14 3.66 -3.39 2.18
CA ASN A 14 4.18 -3.87 3.46
C ASN A 14 3.90 -2.89 4.61
N LEU A 15 3.98 -1.57 4.35
CA LEU A 15 3.64 -0.55 5.35
C LEU A 15 2.17 -0.64 5.75
N ILE A 16 1.26 -0.76 4.77
CA ILE A 16 -0.19 -0.91 5.04
C ILE A 16 -0.48 -2.22 5.76
N ALA A 17 0.18 -3.32 5.37
CA ALA A 17 0.06 -4.60 6.07
C ALA A 17 0.52 -4.49 7.53
N LEU A 18 1.64 -3.81 7.80
CA LEU A 18 2.12 -3.57 9.16
C LEU A 18 1.11 -2.75 9.98
N VAL A 19 0.56 -1.68 9.40
CA VAL A 19 -0.48 -0.87 10.05
C VAL A 19 -1.74 -1.70 10.32
N ALA A 20 -2.16 -2.54 9.37
CA ALA A 20 -3.29 -3.44 9.53
C ALA A 20 -3.11 -4.39 10.73
N ILE A 21 -1.92 -4.99 10.84
CA ILE A 21 -1.57 -5.90 11.94
C ILE A 21 -1.62 -5.15 13.28
N ILE A 22 -1.06 -3.95 13.37
CA ILE A 22 -1.07 -3.15 14.60
C ILE A 22 -2.51 -2.81 15.01
N LEU A 23 -3.34 -2.37 14.06
CA LEU A 23 -4.75 -2.04 14.32
C LEU A 23 -5.55 -3.27 14.73
N GLN A 24 -5.28 -4.42 14.11
CA GLN A 24 -5.92 -5.69 14.46
C GLN A 24 -5.52 -6.14 15.87
N LEU A 25 -4.24 -6.03 16.25
CA LEU A 25 -3.77 -6.32 17.60
C LEU A 25 -4.39 -5.40 18.65
N ALA A 26 -4.57 -4.11 18.34
CA ALA A 26 -5.13 -3.13 19.26
C ALA A 26 -6.66 -3.26 19.43
N THR A 27 -7.38 -3.62 18.37
CA THR A 27 -8.86 -3.63 18.37
C THR A 27 -9.47 -5.03 18.49
N GLY A 28 -8.68 -6.09 18.27
CA GLY A 28 -9.15 -7.47 18.19
C GLY A 28 -10.07 -7.75 16.99
N LYS A 29 -10.20 -6.81 16.04
CA LYS A 29 -11.08 -6.89 14.87
C LYS A 29 -10.25 -6.79 13.60
N GLU A 30 -10.73 -7.40 12.52
CA GLU A 30 -10.12 -7.17 11.20
C GLU A 30 -10.13 -5.67 10.86
N ALA A 31 -8.94 -5.12 10.58
CA ALA A 31 -8.78 -3.70 10.30
C ALA A 31 -9.25 -3.32 8.89
N PHE A 32 -9.15 -4.24 7.91
CA PHE A 32 -9.51 -3.99 6.52
C PHE A 32 -10.27 -5.16 5.92
N ASN A 33 -11.53 -4.93 5.54
CA ASN A 33 -12.29 -5.85 4.71
C ASN A 33 -11.76 -5.87 3.26
N LEU A 34 -12.22 -6.83 2.45
CA LEU A 34 -11.75 -7.00 1.06
C LEU A 34 -11.92 -5.74 0.19
N GLU A 35 -13.04 -5.02 0.33
CA GLU A 35 -13.29 -3.78 -0.40
C GLU A 35 -12.31 -2.67 -0.02
N ALA A 36 -12.00 -2.51 1.27
CA ALA A 36 -11.03 -1.55 1.75
C ALA A 36 -9.62 -1.89 1.25
N GLN A 37 -9.24 -3.17 1.24
CA GLN A 37 -7.95 -3.61 0.71
C GLN A 37 -7.81 -3.32 -0.79
N ALA A 38 -8.85 -3.63 -1.59
CA ALA A 38 -8.87 -3.35 -3.02
C ALA A 38 -8.77 -1.84 -3.30
N SER A 39 -9.50 -1.03 -2.53
CA SER A 39 -9.48 0.43 -2.63
C SER A 39 -8.09 1.00 -2.29
N LEU A 40 -7.46 0.52 -1.22
CA LEU A 40 -6.09 0.89 -0.84
C LEU A 40 -5.08 0.56 -1.94
N LEU A 41 -5.15 -0.63 -2.52
CA LEU A 41 -4.28 -1.02 -3.64
C LEU A 41 -4.47 -0.12 -4.86
N ALA A 42 -5.70 0.25 -5.20
CA ALA A 42 -5.98 1.19 -6.28
C ALA A 42 -5.37 2.58 -6.02
N VAL A 43 -5.49 3.09 -4.79
CA VAL A 43 -4.90 4.37 -4.39
C VAL A 43 -3.37 4.33 -4.44
N ILE A 44 -2.72 3.28 -3.92
CA ILE A 44 -1.25 3.11 -4.00
C ILE A 44 -0.81 3.13 -5.46
N ASN A 45 -1.50 2.40 -6.33
CA ASN A 45 -1.19 2.36 -7.75
C ASN A 45 -1.33 3.72 -8.43
N LEU A 46 -2.37 4.48 -8.08
CA LEU A 46 -2.58 5.84 -8.59
C LEU A 46 -1.46 6.78 -8.13
N VAL A 47 -1.15 6.81 -6.83
CA VAL A 47 -0.09 7.64 -6.25
C VAL A 47 1.27 7.31 -6.88
N LEU A 48 1.59 6.02 -7.02
CA LEU A 48 2.81 5.59 -7.68
C LEU A 48 2.82 6.00 -9.16
N ARG A 49 1.70 5.94 -9.86
CA ARG A 49 1.61 6.40 -11.26
C ARG A 49 1.83 7.90 -11.39
N LEU A 50 1.32 8.70 -10.46
CA LEU A 50 1.52 10.15 -10.42
C LEU A 50 2.99 10.50 -10.10
N VAL A 51 3.60 9.82 -9.13
CA VAL A 51 4.99 10.09 -8.71
C VAL A 51 6.01 9.56 -9.72
N THR A 52 5.80 8.36 -10.28
CA THR A 52 6.75 7.73 -11.20
C THR A 52 6.52 8.08 -12.66
N LYS A 53 5.31 8.58 -13.01
CA LYS A 53 4.84 8.81 -14.39
C LYS A 53 4.95 7.58 -15.29
N LYS A 54 5.09 6.39 -14.71
CA LYS A 54 5.18 5.11 -15.41
C LYS A 54 4.00 4.23 -14.99
N PRO A 55 3.45 3.42 -15.91
CA PRO A 55 2.53 2.36 -15.50
C PRO A 55 3.26 1.45 -14.52
N VAL A 56 2.62 1.09 -13.41
CA VAL A 56 3.23 0.21 -12.43
C VAL A 56 3.16 -1.21 -12.97
N GLY A 57 4.27 -1.69 -13.54
CA GLY A 57 4.42 -3.08 -13.99
C GLY A 57 4.39 -4.05 -12.82
N TRP A 58 3.82 -5.24 -13.06
CA TRP A 58 3.82 -6.37 -12.13
C TRP A 58 5.17 -7.05 -12.10
#